data_AF-A0A1Q5LF70-F1
#
_entry.id   AF-A0A1Q5LF70-F1
#
_cell.length_a   1.000
_cell.length_b   1.000
_cell.length_c   1.000
_cell.angle_alpha   90.00
_cell.angle_beta   90.00
_cell.angle_gamma   90.00
#
_symmetry.space_group_name_H-M   'P 1'
#
loop_
_entity.id
_entity.type
_entity.pdbx_description
1 polymer ?
#
loop_
_entity_poly.entity_id
_entity_poly.type
_entity_poly.pdbx_seq_one_letter_code
_entity_poly.pdbx_strand_id
1 'polypeptide(L)' 'MEHDGQLQLYAAVAVRLKEAHSKVRALQVPEGVRMALTRKLLVITAAAKHDLAGAARRLERFTEDLDEGRFPEEER' A
#
# COMPACT_ATOMS: atom_id res chain seq x y z
N MET A 1 1.73 11.75 -25.27
CA MET A 1 2.11 10.36 -24.96
C MET A 1 2.67 10.20 -23.54
N GLU A 2 3.51 11.12 -23.00
CA GLU A 2 3.97 11.01 -21.60
C GLU A 2 2.87 11.29 -20.56
N HIS A 3 1.96 12.23 -20.84
CA HIS A 3 0.80 12.51 -19.98
C HIS A 3 -0.16 11.32 -19.84
N ASP A 4 -0.43 10.58 -20.92
CA ASP A 4 -1.29 9.40 -20.90
C ASP A 4 -0.68 8.28 -20.04
N GLY A 5 0.63 8.05 -20.16
CA GLY A 5 1.36 7.05 -19.35
C GLY A 5 1.36 7.38 -17.86
N GLN A 6 1.53 8.66 -17.51
CA GLN A 6 1.47 9.10 -16.11
C GLN A 6 0.05 8.96 -15.52
N LEU A 7 -0.98 9.27 -16.30
CA LEU A 7 -2.37 9.10 -15.88
C LEU A 7 -2.74 7.62 -15.69
N GLN A 8 -2.28 6.75 -16.59
CA GLN A 8 -2.46 5.31 -16.47
C GLN A 8 -1.77 4.74 -15.23
N LEU A 9 -0.53 5.17 -14.96
CA LEU A 9 0.19 4.77 -13.75
C LEU A 9 -0.54 5.25 -12.50
N TYR A 10 -1.04 6.49 -12.50
CA TYR A 10 -1.80 7.03 -11.38
C TYR A 10 -3.05 6.19 -11.10
N ALA A 11 -3.84 5.89 -12.15
CA ALA A 11 -5.03 5.07 -12.02
C ALA A 11 -4.71 3.66 -11.50
N ALA A 12 -3.65 3.02 -12.02
CA ALA A 12 -3.20 1.72 -11.57
C ALA A 12 -2.77 1.72 -10.08
N VAL A 13 -2.04 2.74 -9.65
CA VAL A 13 -1.64 2.91 -8.24
C VAL A 13 -2.87 3.14 -7.36
N ALA A 14 -3.84 3.95 -7.79
CA ALA A 14 -5.06 4.20 -7.03
C ALA A 14 -5.89 2.91 -6.83
N VAL A 15 -6.04 2.08 -7.87
CA VAL A 15 -6.70 0.77 -7.77
C VAL A 15 -5.98 -0.13 -6.78
N ARG A 16 -4.67 -0.26 -6.90
CA ARG A 16 -3.86 -1.11 -6.00
C ARG A 16 -3.91 -0.63 -4.55
N LEU A 17 -3.94 0.68 -4.29
CA LEU A 17 -4.08 1.22 -2.94
C LEU A 17 -5.42 0.81 -2.33
N LYS A 18 -6.51 0.92 -3.10
CA LYS A 18 -7.84 0.49 -2.65
C LYS A 18 -7.88 -1.00 -2.33
N GLU A 19 -7.27 -1.83 -3.18
CA GLU A 19 -7.17 -3.28 -2.96
C GLU A 19 -6.36 -3.59 -1.70
N ALA A 20 -5.20 -2.95 -1.51
CA ALA A 20 -4.38 -3.14 -0.33
C ALA A 20 -5.10 -2.74 0.97
N HIS A 21 -5.82 -1.60 0.98
CA HIS A 21 -6.68 -1.22 2.11
C HIS A 21 -7.76 -2.26 2.40
N SER A 22 -8.37 -2.83 1.36
CA SER A 22 -9.40 -3.86 1.50
C SER A 22 -8.81 -5.16 2.06
N LYS A 23 -7.64 -5.59 1.59
CA LYS A 23 -6.89 -6.74 2.13
C LYS A 23 -6.59 -6.54 3.62
N VAL A 24 -5.99 -5.41 4.00
CA VAL A 24 -5.66 -5.11 5.42
C VAL A 24 -6.89 -5.17 6.32
N ARG A 25 -8.04 -4.66 5.84
CA ARG A 25 -9.31 -4.72 6.59
C ARG A 25 -9.82 -6.15 6.78
N ALA A 26 -9.57 -7.04 5.83
CA ALA A 26 -10.03 -8.44 5.89
C ALA A 26 -9.11 -9.36 6.71
N LEU A 27 -7.85 -8.97 6.93
CA LEU A 27 -6.87 -9.77 7.66
C LEU A 27 -7.31 -10.06 9.11
N GLN A 28 -7.23 -11.34 9.47
CA GLN A 28 -7.43 -11.82 10.84
C GLN A 28 -6.11 -11.72 11.62
N VAL A 29 -5.74 -10.50 11.99
CA VAL A 29 -4.51 -10.19 12.75
C VAL A 29 -4.84 -9.37 14.01
N PRO A 30 -3.94 -9.33 15.00
CA PRO A 30 -4.09 -8.43 16.15
C PRO A 30 -4.32 -6.98 15.73
N GLU A 31 -4.98 -6.21 16.59
CA GLU A 31 -5.31 -4.82 16.29
C GLU A 31 -4.06 -3.94 16.12
N GLY A 32 -3.04 -4.11 16.96
CA GLY A 32 -1.78 -3.39 16.85
C GLY A 32 -1.13 -3.58 15.48
N VAL A 33 -1.10 -4.84 14.99
CA VAL A 33 -0.60 -5.18 13.65
C VAL A 33 -1.42 -4.52 12.55
N ARG A 34 -2.76 -4.60 12.60
CA ARG A 34 -3.64 -3.95 11.60
C ARG A 34 -3.48 -2.44 11.58
N MET A 35 -3.32 -1.81 12.75
CA MET A 35 -3.05 -0.38 12.84
C MET A 35 -1.69 -0.02 12.22
N ALA A 36 -0.64 -0.80 12.49
CA ALA A 36 0.67 -0.59 11.89
C ALA A 36 0.64 -0.73 10.36
N LEU A 37 -0.06 -1.73 9.83
CA LEU A 37 -0.28 -1.90 8.39
C LEU A 37 -1.05 -0.72 7.78
N THR A 38 -2.09 -0.24 8.47
CA THR A 38 -2.87 0.93 8.03
C THR A 38 -2.01 2.19 8.00
N ARG A 39 -1.16 2.42 9.02
CA ARG A 39 -0.20 3.53 9.04
C ARG A 39 0.78 3.46 7.87
N LYS A 40 1.33 2.28 7.56
CA LYS A 40 2.20 2.08 6.38
C LYS A 40 1.49 2.46 5.08
N LEU A 41 0.24 2.05 4.89
CA LEU A 41 -0.54 2.42 3.69
C LEU A 41 -0.78 3.93 3.56
N LEU A 42 -1.00 4.63 4.68
CA LEU A 42 -1.14 6.10 4.67
C LEU A 42 0.16 6.79 4.22
N VAL A 43 1.32 6.29 4.66
CA VAL A 43 2.63 6.80 4.22
C VAL A 43 2.82 6.59 2.71
N ILE A 44 2.48 5.42 2.18
CA ILE A 44 2.56 5.12 0.74
C ILE A 44 1.61 6.04 -0.06
N THR A 45 0.39 6.26 0.44
CA THR A 45 -0.60 7.15 -0.19
C THR A 45 -0.11 8.59 -0.20
N ALA A 46 0.53 9.06 0.87
CA ALA A 46 1.14 10.38 0.92
C ALA A 46 2.29 10.50 -0.09
N ALA A 47 3.12 9.46 -0.22
CA ALA A 47 4.22 9.39 -1.19
C ALA A 47 3.73 9.51 -2.64
N ALA A 48 2.59 8.89 -2.97
CA ALA A 48 2.03 8.91 -4.33
C ALA A 48 1.74 10.32 -4.87
N LYS A 49 1.60 11.32 -3.98
CA LYS A 49 1.37 12.72 -4.37
C LYS A 49 2.60 13.40 -4.97
N HIS A 50 3.80 12.93 -4.66
CA HIS A 50 5.07 13.55 -5.06
C HIS A 50 6.07 12.59 -5.70
N ASP A 51 5.97 11.28 -5.44
CA ASP A 51 6.79 10.22 -6.02
C ASP A 51 5.90 9.03 -6.38
N LEU A 52 5.22 9.12 -7.53
CA LEU A 52 4.28 8.10 -7.98
C LEU A 52 4.98 6.74 -8.24
N ALA A 53 6.16 6.77 -8.87
CA ALA A 53 6.90 5.55 -9.20
C ALA A 53 7.45 4.87 -7.93
N GLY A 54 7.96 5.62 -6.97
CA GLY A 54 8.39 5.06 -5.70
C GLY A 54 7.24 4.65 -4.80
N ALA A 55 6.07 5.29 -4.87
CA ALA A 55 4.87 4.81 -4.20
C ALA A 55 4.41 3.47 -4.79
N ALA A 56 4.45 3.31 -6.12
CA ALA A 56 4.11 2.06 -6.79
C ALA A 56 5.01 0.90 -6.33
N ARG A 57 6.34 1.09 -6.30
CA ARG A 57 7.29 0.07 -5.81
C ARG A 57 7.06 -0.29 -4.34
N ARG A 58 6.80 0.70 -3.48
CA ARG A 58 6.52 0.46 -2.07
C ARG A 58 5.21 -0.29 -1.87
N LEU A 59 4.20 0.00 -2.68
CA LEU A 59 2.90 -0.67 -2.64
C LEU A 59 2.98 -2.12 -3.12
N GLU A 60 3.76 -2.39 -4.18
CA GLU A 60 4.07 -3.73 -4.65
C GLU A 60 4.69 -4.55 -3.52
N ARG A 61 5.78 -4.06 -2.94
CA ARG A 61 6.45 -4.76 -1.82
C ARG A 61 5.54 -4.94 -0.61
N PHE A 62 4.73 -3.93 -0.27
CA PHE A 62 3.76 -4.04 0.81
C PHE A 62 2.76 -5.16 0.55
N THR A 63 2.27 -5.28 -0.68
CA THR A 63 1.29 -6.31 -1.06
C THR A 63 1.93 -7.71 -1.05
N GLU A 64 3.16 -7.85 -1.54
CA GLU A 64 3.93 -9.09 -1.43
C GLU A 64 4.12 -9.52 0.03
N ASP A 65 4.51 -8.59 0.90
CA ASP A 65 4.65 -8.85 2.33
C ASP A 65 3.33 -9.31 2.96
N LEU A 66 2.19 -8.73 2.56
CA LEU A 66 0.86 -9.18 3.02
C LEU A 66 0.53 -10.60 2.55
N ASP A 67 0.78 -10.88 1.27
CA ASP A 67 0.47 -12.18 0.65
C ASP A 67 1.36 -13.30 1.23
N GLU A 68 2.58 -12.97 1.66
CA GLU A 68 3.50 -13.88 2.37
C GLU A 68 3.27 -13.94 3.89
N GLY A 69 2.33 -13.16 4.45
CA GLY A 69 2.07 -13.12 5.89
C GLY A 69 3.19 -12.45 6.72
N ARG A 70 4.05 -11.66 6.07
CA ARG A 70 5.15 -10.91 6.71
C ARG A 70 4.64 -9.61 7.32
N PHE A 71 4.05 -9.72 8.51
CA PHE A 71 3.48 -8.59 9.22
C PHE A 71 4.50 -7.86 10.10
N PRO A 72 4.32 -6.55 10.35
CA PRO A 72 5.11 -5.84 11.35
C PRO A 72 4.91 -6.48 12.73
N GLU A 73 5.98 -6.56 13.53
CA GLU A 73 5.88 -6.92 14.93
C GLU A 73 5.00 -5.91 15.66
N GLU A 74 4.20 -6.40 16.62
CA GLU A 74 3.38 -5.53 17.46
C GLU A 74 4.33 -4.61 18.23
N GLU A 75 4.23 -3.29 18.02
CA GLU A 75 4.91 -2.30 18.87
C GLU A 75 4.40 -2.54 20.30
N ARG A 76 5.20 -3.25 21.11
CA ARG A 76 4.93 -3.53 22.53
C ARG A 76 4.89 -2.26 23.36
#